data_AF-A0A8X6R9X0-F1
#
_entry.id   AF-A0A8X6R9X0-F1
#
_cell.length_a   1.000
_cell.length_b   1.000
_cell.length_c   1.000
_cell.angle_alpha   90.00
_cell.angle_beta   90.00
_cell.angle_gamma   90.00
#
_symmetry.space_group_name_H-M   'P 1'
#
loop_
_entity.id
_entity.type
_entity.pdbx_description
1 polymer ?
#
loop_
_entity_poly.entity_id
_entity_poly.type
_entity_poly.pdbx_seq_one_letter_code
_entity_poly.pdbx_strand_id
1 'polypeptide(L)'
;MDLISSRYRKPKGRPTKRRKMLAENSKKRWQKSSKTVDEKNSNSMPKVRPQGHISSMKTYLSPQVVEKIMPFYQRLASDTILERCVVGKTQNSNESLHSCIGENAQKEVFVSKRRLEIAVTDAIEKHNLDYVKSLEEKEDSCLNDSFSLTIAERQDKRRISQNISTKQRKRNATNTNAAYSAGAF
;
A
#
# COMPACT_ATOMS: atom_id res chain seq x y z
N MET A 1 -45.53 9.92 -21.23
CA MET A 1 -45.03 8.72 -20.52
C MET A 1 -43.67 9.08 -19.93
N ASP A 2 -43.67 9.79 -18.80
CA ASP A 2 -42.44 10.19 -18.10
C ASP A 2 -42.27 9.33 -16.86
N LEU A 3 -41.41 8.32 -16.93
CA LEU A 3 -40.99 7.53 -15.77
C LEU A 3 -39.50 7.20 -15.85
N ILE A 4 -38.66 8.23 -15.71
CA ILE A 4 -37.28 8.02 -15.25
C ILE A 4 -37.17 8.60 -13.84
N SER A 5 -37.11 7.68 -12.88
CA SER A 5 -36.92 7.92 -11.44
C SER A 5 -35.81 8.94 -11.17
N SER A 6 -36.15 10.00 -10.43
CA SER A 6 -35.23 11.08 -10.03
C SER A 6 -34.03 10.59 -9.20
N ARG A 7 -34.06 9.33 -8.73
CA ARG A 7 -32.96 8.67 -8.01
C ARG A 7 -31.73 8.33 -8.86
N TYR A 8 -31.82 8.36 -10.19
CA TYR A 8 -30.72 8.04 -11.10
C TYR A 8 -30.07 9.26 -11.79
N ARG A 9 -30.20 10.48 -11.25
CA ARG A 9 -29.35 11.59 -11.70
C ARG A 9 -27.94 11.43 -11.14
N LYS A 10 -26.96 11.20 -12.02
CA LYS A 10 -25.53 11.27 -11.69
C LYS A 10 -25.26 12.57 -10.91
N PRO A 11 -24.56 12.53 -9.76
CA PRO A 11 -24.22 13.75 -9.03
C PRO A 11 -23.35 14.61 -9.95
N LYS A 12 -23.82 15.82 -10.28
CA LYS A 12 -23.01 16.81 -10.98
C LYS A 12 -21.71 16.98 -10.19
N GLY A 13 -20.59 16.96 -10.90
CA GLY A 13 -19.24 16.86 -10.34
C GLY A 13 -19.02 17.73 -9.10
N ARG A 14 -18.17 17.23 -8.19
CA ARG A 14 -17.78 17.88 -6.93
C ARG A 14 -17.51 19.38 -7.16
N PRO A 15 -18.09 20.31 -6.38
CA PRO A 15 -17.94 21.75 -6.63
C PRO A 15 -16.47 22.15 -6.68
N THR A 16 -16.01 22.54 -7.87
CA THR A 16 -14.63 22.95 -8.17
C THR A 16 -14.14 24.08 -7.27
N LYS A 17 -15.05 24.94 -6.80
CA LYS A 17 -14.77 26.00 -5.83
C LYS A 17 -14.19 25.47 -4.51
N ARG A 18 -14.72 24.37 -3.97
CA ARG A 18 -14.25 23.81 -2.68
C ARG A 18 -12.84 23.23 -2.80
N ARG A 19 -12.50 22.63 -3.95
CA ARG A 19 -11.15 22.12 -4.24
C ARG A 19 -10.12 23.24 -4.40
N LYS A 20 -10.50 24.34 -5.07
CA LYS A 20 -9.64 25.54 -5.19
C LYS A 20 -9.40 26.21 -3.83
N MET A 21 -10.44 26.37 -3.01
CA MET A 21 -10.29 26.93 -1.65
C MET A 21 -9.43 26.06 -0.74
N LEU A 22 -9.58 24.74 -0.78
CA LEU A 22 -8.71 23.82 -0.02
C LEU A 22 -7.24 23.93 -0.44
N ALA A 23 -6.98 24.05 -1.75
CA ALA A 23 -5.63 24.23 -2.29
C ALA A 23 -5.02 25.60 -1.93
N GLU A 24 -5.80 26.68 -1.95
CA GLU A 24 -5.34 28.01 -1.51
C GLU A 24 -5.08 28.08 -0.01
N ASN A 25 -5.95 27.49 0.82
CA ASN A 25 -5.74 27.43 2.26
C ASN A 25 -4.48 26.61 2.62
N SER A 26 -4.18 25.54 1.88
CA SER A 26 -2.90 24.86 2.03
C SER A 26 -1.72 25.78 1.67
N LYS A 27 -1.75 26.49 0.53
CA LYS A 27 -0.67 27.40 0.13
C LYS A 27 -0.42 28.51 1.16
N LYS A 28 -1.48 29.11 1.70
CA LYS A 28 -1.38 30.14 2.76
C LYS A 28 -0.75 29.59 4.05
N ARG A 29 -1.07 28.34 4.42
CA ARG A 29 -0.46 27.66 5.58
C ARG A 29 1.05 27.42 5.38
N TRP A 30 1.45 27.00 4.17
CA TRP A 30 2.86 26.82 3.83
C TRP A 30 3.65 28.14 3.83
N GLN A 31 3.07 29.24 3.31
CA GLN A 31 3.72 30.55 3.34
C GLN A 31 3.78 31.19 4.74
N LYS A 32 2.81 30.91 5.62
CA LYS A 32 2.87 31.36 7.02
C LYS A 32 3.97 30.65 7.79
N SER A 33 4.19 29.36 7.50
CA SER A 33 5.28 28.57 8.06
C SER A 33 6.67 29.04 7.61
N SER A 34 6.82 29.54 6.38
CA SER A 34 8.11 30.05 5.91
C SER A 34 8.45 31.40 6.54
N LYS A 35 7.46 32.31 6.66
CA LYS A 35 7.68 33.63 7.29
C LYS A 35 8.04 33.56 8.77
N THR A 36 7.56 32.56 9.52
CA THR A 36 7.95 32.36 10.93
C THR A 36 9.40 31.89 11.12
N VAL A 37 10.05 31.42 10.06
CA VAL A 37 11.46 30.97 10.08
C VAL A 37 12.40 32.14 9.80
N ASP A 38 11.98 33.12 9.00
CA ASP A 38 12.84 34.22 8.55
C ASP A 38 13.00 35.36 9.58
N GLU A 39 12.13 35.45 10.60
CA GLU A 39 12.16 36.56 11.60
C GLU A 39 12.99 36.25 12.86
N LYS A 40 13.72 35.12 12.89
CA LYS A 40 14.64 34.77 13.99
C LYS A 40 16.01 34.37 13.45
N ASN A 41 16.72 35.33 12.85
CA ASN A 41 18.14 35.19 12.56
C ASN A 41 18.95 36.28 13.29
N SER A 42 19.34 35.99 14.52
CA SER A 42 20.56 36.51 15.12
C SER A 42 21.32 35.35 15.76
N ASN A 43 22.29 34.84 15.00
CA ASN A 43 23.52 34.14 15.41
C ASN A 43 23.44 32.97 16.41
N SER A 44 23.95 31.83 15.93
CA SER A 44 24.10 30.51 16.56
C SER A 44 22.83 29.65 16.53
N MET A 45 22.85 28.60 15.70
CA MET A 45 21.88 27.52 15.85
C MET A 45 22.04 26.95 17.26
N PRO A 46 21.00 26.94 18.11
CA PRO A 46 21.04 26.07 19.27
C PRO A 46 21.13 24.65 18.73
N LYS A 47 22.21 23.93 19.07
CA LYS A 47 22.24 22.47 19.01
C LYS A 47 21.11 21.99 19.91
N VAL A 48 19.90 21.86 19.38
CA VAL A 48 18.78 21.20 20.06
C VAL A 48 19.16 19.72 20.08
N ARG A 49 19.88 19.32 21.13
CA ARG A 49 19.96 17.91 21.48
C ARG A 49 18.51 17.48 21.74
N PRO A 50 18.03 16.34 21.20
CA PRO A 50 16.75 15.81 21.64
C PRO A 50 16.78 15.77 23.17
N GLN A 51 15.86 16.50 23.81
CA GLN A 51 15.76 16.51 25.27
C GLN A 51 15.72 15.06 25.72
N GLY A 52 16.68 14.66 26.57
CA GLY A 52 16.86 13.27 26.96
C GLY A 52 15.53 12.67 27.41
N HIS A 53 14.93 11.83 26.56
CA HIS A 53 13.61 11.23 26.78
C HIS A 53 13.63 10.20 27.93
N ILE A 54 14.76 10.03 28.60
CA ILE A 54 15.02 9.01 29.61
C ILE A 54 14.18 9.25 30.87
N SER A 55 13.92 10.51 31.26
CA SER A 55 13.16 10.80 32.50
C SER A 55 11.64 10.70 32.36
N SER A 56 11.11 10.58 31.15
CA SER A 56 9.66 10.60 30.86
C SER A 56 9.04 9.20 30.68
N MET A 57 9.84 8.17 30.47
CA MET A 57 9.32 6.80 30.30
C MET A 57 8.99 6.17 31.66
N LYS A 58 7.73 6.33 32.11
CA LYS A 58 7.20 5.72 33.35
C LYS A 58 7.05 4.19 33.30
N THR A 59 7.26 3.55 32.16
CA THR A 59 7.08 2.10 31.97
C THR A 59 8.38 1.47 31.49
N TYR A 60 9.12 0.88 32.44
CA TYR A 60 10.27 0.04 32.16
C TYR A 60 9.82 -1.41 32.01
N LEU A 61 10.29 -2.11 30.98
CA LEU A 61 10.15 -3.57 30.91
C LEU A 61 11.04 -4.18 31.99
N SER A 62 10.56 -5.22 32.68
CA SER A 62 11.39 -5.90 33.67
C SER A 62 12.59 -6.56 32.98
N PRO A 63 13.76 -6.64 33.64
CA PRO A 63 14.95 -7.27 33.05
C PRO A 63 14.70 -8.72 32.59
N GLN A 64 13.86 -9.45 33.34
CA GLN A 64 13.45 -10.82 33.01
C GLN A 64 12.65 -10.88 31.70
N VAL A 65 11.75 -9.92 31.48
CA VAL A 65 10.96 -9.83 30.24
C VAL A 65 11.87 -9.44 29.08
N VAL A 66 12.80 -8.51 29.29
CA VAL A 66 13.81 -8.14 28.29
C VAL A 66 14.65 -9.37 27.91
N GLU A 67 15.16 -10.13 28.86
CA GLU A 67 15.95 -11.34 28.60
C GLU A 67 15.20 -12.34 27.72
N LYS A 68 13.89 -12.52 27.93
CA LYS A 68 13.07 -13.42 27.10
C LYS A 68 12.75 -12.84 25.72
N ILE A 69 12.61 -11.53 25.60
CA ILE A 69 12.20 -10.86 24.36
C ILE A 69 13.39 -10.54 23.44
N MET A 70 14.57 -10.25 24.00
CA MET A 70 15.79 -9.92 23.27
C MET A 70 16.19 -10.92 22.17
N PRO A 71 16.16 -12.25 22.37
CA PRO A 71 16.50 -13.18 21.30
C PRO A 71 15.57 -13.09 20.09
N PHE A 72 14.29 -12.72 20.28
CA PHE A 72 13.37 -12.49 19.17
C PHE A 72 13.74 -11.24 18.39
N TYR A 73 14.07 -10.15 19.08
CA TYR A 73 14.53 -8.92 18.42
C TYR A 73 15.83 -9.14 17.65
N GLN A 74 16.80 -9.84 18.24
CA GLN A 74 18.06 -10.18 17.54
C GLN A 74 17.80 -11.04 16.31
N ARG A 75 16.92 -12.04 16.42
CA ARG A 75 16.53 -12.86 15.27
C ARG A 75 15.88 -12.03 14.17
N LEU A 76 14.91 -11.18 14.53
CA LEU A 76 14.20 -10.30 13.57
C LEU A 76 15.13 -9.26 12.95
N ALA A 77 16.16 -8.82 13.67
CA ALA A 77 17.19 -7.90 13.20
C ALA A 77 18.32 -8.60 12.42
N SER A 78 18.26 -9.92 12.20
CA SER A 78 19.27 -10.61 11.41
C SER A 78 19.24 -10.17 9.94
N ASP A 79 20.41 -9.96 9.36
CA ASP A 79 20.56 -9.52 7.97
C ASP A 79 19.83 -10.45 6.99
N THR A 80 19.80 -11.75 7.28
CA THR A 80 19.08 -12.74 6.46
C THR A 80 17.57 -12.51 6.40
N ILE A 81 16.94 -12.03 7.47
CA ILE A 81 15.51 -11.70 7.50
C ILE A 81 15.30 -10.31 6.89
N LEU A 82 16.14 -9.35 7.25
CA LEU A 82 16.04 -7.99 6.74
C LEU A 82 16.24 -7.92 5.22
N GLU A 83 17.18 -8.68 4.65
CA GLU A 83 17.41 -8.74 3.21
C GLU A 83 16.17 -9.26 2.45
N ARG A 84 15.47 -10.27 2.99
CA ARG A 84 14.19 -10.75 2.44
C ARG A 84 13.11 -9.66 2.49
N CYS A 85 13.10 -8.84 3.54
CA CYS A 85 12.20 -7.70 3.67
C CYS A 85 12.55 -6.56 2.70
N VAL A 86 13.83 -6.32 2.42
CA VAL A 86 14.32 -5.27 1.49
C VAL A 86 13.88 -5.54 0.05
N VAL A 87 13.89 -6.80 -0.40
CA VAL A 87 13.37 -7.18 -1.72
C VAL A 87 11.87 -6.84 -1.85
N GLY A 88 11.19 -6.60 -0.72
CA GLY A 88 9.81 -6.15 -0.73
C GLY A 88 8.85 -7.25 -1.19
N LYS A 89 9.25 -8.52 -1.05
CA LYS A 89 8.38 -9.70 -1.14
C LYS A 89 7.47 -9.73 0.10
N THR A 90 6.71 -8.66 0.31
CA THR A 90 5.89 -8.39 1.50
C THR A 90 4.50 -9.00 1.40
N GLN A 91 4.32 -9.96 0.51
CA GLN A 91 3.12 -10.78 0.46
C GLN A 91 3.63 -12.20 0.64
N ASN A 92 3.31 -12.79 1.79
CA ASN A 92 3.26 -14.24 1.88
C ASN A 92 2.43 -14.72 0.67
N SER A 93 2.97 -15.59 -0.18
CA SER A 93 2.25 -16.08 -1.36
C SER A 93 0.87 -16.64 -0.99
N ASN A 94 0.73 -17.15 0.23
CA ASN A 94 -0.54 -17.63 0.75
C ASN A 94 -1.53 -16.49 1.03
N GLU A 95 -1.09 -15.33 1.52
CA GLU A 95 -1.96 -14.16 1.76
C GLU A 95 -2.46 -13.54 0.47
N SER A 96 -1.60 -13.45 -0.55
CA SER A 96 -2.00 -12.96 -1.86
C SER A 96 -2.93 -13.94 -2.57
N LEU A 97 -2.68 -15.26 -2.47
CA LEU A 97 -3.61 -16.28 -2.97
C LEU A 97 -4.97 -16.21 -2.27
N HIS A 98 -5.00 -16.12 -0.93
CA HIS A 98 -6.26 -15.98 -0.18
C HIS A 98 -7.02 -14.70 -0.55
N SER A 99 -6.30 -13.62 -0.89
CA SER A 99 -6.92 -12.39 -1.39
C SER A 99 -7.57 -12.60 -2.76
N CYS A 100 -6.89 -13.30 -3.68
CA CYS A 100 -7.46 -13.67 -4.99
C CYS A 100 -8.70 -14.57 -4.85
N ILE A 101 -8.66 -15.56 -3.95
CA ILE A 101 -9.82 -16.42 -3.67
C ILE A 101 -10.97 -15.59 -3.11
N GLY A 102 -10.70 -14.65 -2.20
CA GLY A 102 -11.73 -13.78 -1.62
C GLY A 102 -12.35 -12.79 -2.62
N GLU A 103 -11.59 -12.34 -3.62
CA GLU A 103 -12.10 -11.51 -4.71
C GLU A 103 -13.06 -12.29 -5.61
N ASN A 104 -12.74 -13.54 -5.93
CA ASN A 104 -13.57 -14.42 -6.74
C ASN A 104 -14.77 -15.01 -5.97
N ALA A 105 -14.59 -15.32 -4.67
CA ALA A 105 -15.59 -15.91 -3.80
C ALA A 105 -15.64 -15.18 -2.46
N GLN A 106 -16.55 -14.21 -2.36
CA GLN A 106 -16.75 -13.43 -1.14
C GLN A 106 -17.25 -14.33 0.00
N LYS A 107 -16.60 -14.25 1.16
CA LYS A 107 -16.95 -15.06 2.35
C LYS A 107 -18.35 -14.77 2.91
N GLU A 108 -18.88 -13.60 2.58
CA GLU A 108 -20.18 -13.12 3.06
C GLU A 108 -21.34 -13.69 2.24
N VAL A 109 -21.07 -14.23 1.04
CA VAL A 109 -22.09 -14.71 0.12
C VAL A 109 -22.10 -16.23 0.09
N PHE A 110 -23.24 -16.84 0.36
CA PHE A 110 -23.42 -18.27 0.17
C PHE A 110 -23.43 -18.61 -1.32
N VAL A 111 -22.49 -19.46 -1.74
CA VAL A 111 -22.37 -19.95 -3.11
C VAL A 111 -22.45 -21.47 -3.14
N SER A 112 -22.95 -22.04 -4.24
CA SER A 112 -22.96 -23.49 -4.41
C SER A 112 -21.54 -24.04 -4.48
N LYS A 113 -21.35 -25.30 -4.07
CA LYS A 113 -20.05 -25.99 -4.11
C LYS A 113 -19.37 -25.86 -5.47
N ARG A 114 -20.10 -26.11 -6.56
CA ARG A 114 -19.59 -26.01 -7.93
C ARG A 114 -19.07 -24.61 -8.28
N ARG A 115 -19.77 -23.55 -7.84
CA ARG A 115 -19.31 -22.17 -8.09
C ARG A 115 -18.05 -21.85 -7.29
N LEU A 116 -17.96 -22.35 -6.06
CA LEU A 116 -16.77 -22.19 -5.23
C LEU A 116 -15.55 -22.88 -5.85
N GLU A 117 -15.72 -24.11 -6.35
CA GLU A 117 -14.65 -24.86 -7.03
C GLU A 117 -14.13 -24.09 -8.26
N ILE A 118 -15.02 -23.59 -9.12
CA ILE A 118 -14.63 -22.79 -10.29
C ILE A 118 -13.88 -21.51 -9.86
N ALA A 119 -14.41 -20.79 -8.86
CA ALA A 119 -13.81 -19.56 -8.37
C ALA A 119 -12.41 -19.77 -7.78
N VAL A 120 -12.20 -20.89 -7.08
CA VAL A 120 -10.90 -21.29 -6.51
C VAL A 120 -9.92 -21.68 -7.61
N THR A 121 -10.32 -22.52 -8.57
CA THR A 121 -9.45 -22.90 -9.69
C THR A 121 -9.01 -21.68 -10.50
N ASP A 122 -9.95 -20.80 -10.83
CA ASP A 122 -9.67 -19.55 -11.55
C ASP A 122 -8.76 -18.60 -10.74
N ALA A 123 -8.92 -18.54 -9.41
CA ALA A 123 -8.04 -17.74 -8.55
C ALA A 123 -6.60 -18.27 -8.53
N ILE A 124 -6.43 -19.60 -8.47
CA ILE A 124 -5.12 -20.25 -8.50
C ILE A 124 -4.42 -20.02 -9.84
N GLU A 125 -5.16 -20.18 -10.93
CA GLU A 125 -4.67 -20.00 -12.30
C GLU A 125 -4.16 -18.56 -12.50
N LYS A 126 -4.99 -17.56 -12.16
CA LYS A 126 -4.62 -16.13 -12.22
C LYS A 126 -3.43 -15.79 -11.34
N HIS A 127 -3.34 -16.40 -10.16
CA HIS A 127 -2.24 -16.14 -9.23
C HIS A 127 -0.89 -16.63 -9.77
N ASN A 128 -0.88 -17.78 -10.43
CA ASN A 128 0.34 -18.44 -10.89
C ASN A 128 0.77 -18.00 -12.30
N LEU A 129 -0.19 -17.75 -13.20
CA LEU A 129 0.06 -17.58 -14.63
C LEU A 129 -0.21 -16.17 -15.16
N ASP A 130 -0.86 -15.30 -14.38
CA ASP A 130 -1.42 -14.01 -14.81
C ASP A 130 -2.67 -14.14 -15.71
N TYR A 131 -3.32 -13.02 -16.00
CA TYR A 131 -4.65 -13.01 -16.64
C TYR A 131 -4.60 -13.39 -18.12
N VAL A 132 -3.58 -12.96 -18.86
CA VAL A 132 -3.46 -13.25 -20.30
C VAL A 132 -3.15 -14.73 -20.54
N LYS A 133 -2.16 -15.30 -19.85
CA LYS A 133 -1.78 -16.71 -20.07
C LYS A 133 -2.87 -17.69 -19.63
N SER A 134 -3.60 -17.36 -18.56
CA SER A 134 -4.77 -18.13 -18.15
C SER A 134 -5.85 -18.21 -19.24
N LEU A 135 -5.98 -17.17 -20.09
CA LEU A 135 -6.90 -17.24 -21.22
C LEU A 135 -6.31 -18.03 -22.39
N GLU A 136 -5.02 -17.86 -22.68
CA GLU A 136 -4.34 -18.59 -23.76
C GLU A 136 -4.33 -20.11 -23.54
N GLU A 137 -4.21 -20.56 -22.29
CA GLU A 137 -4.22 -21.99 -21.93
C GLU A 137 -5.63 -22.60 -21.90
N LYS A 138 -6.69 -21.78 -21.86
CA LYS A 138 -8.07 -22.25 -21.98
C LYS A 138 -8.37 -22.55 -23.45
N GLU A 139 -8.25 -23.83 -23.81
CA GLU A 139 -8.52 -24.37 -25.16
C GLU A 139 -9.98 -24.19 -25.64
N ASP A 140 -10.89 -23.73 -24.77
CA ASP A 140 -12.28 -23.48 -25.10
C ASP A 140 -12.42 -22.23 -26.01
N SER A 141 -12.62 -22.50 -27.31
CA SER A 141 -12.76 -21.52 -28.40
C SER A 141 -13.85 -20.45 -28.19
N CYS A 142 -14.79 -20.66 -27.27
CA CYS A 142 -15.86 -19.72 -26.97
C CYS A 142 -15.50 -18.61 -25.97
N LEU A 143 -14.37 -18.74 -25.24
CA LEU A 143 -13.90 -17.75 -24.26
C LEU A 143 -12.73 -16.90 -24.78
N ASN A 144 -12.10 -17.33 -25.87
CA ASN A 144 -11.03 -16.63 -26.59
C ASN A 144 -11.58 -15.55 -27.54
N ASP A 145 -12.51 -14.74 -27.03
CA ASP A 145 -13.01 -13.57 -27.72
C ASP A 145 -11.97 -12.43 -27.65
N SER A 146 -11.87 -11.62 -28.71
CA SER A 146 -10.97 -10.46 -28.74
C SER A 146 -11.21 -9.52 -27.55
N PHE A 147 -12.46 -9.43 -27.09
CA PHE A 147 -12.81 -8.60 -25.94
C PHE A 147 -12.23 -9.12 -24.62
N SER A 148 -12.23 -10.44 -24.39
CA SER A 148 -11.70 -11.04 -23.15
C SER A 148 -10.19 -10.82 -23.04
N LEU A 149 -9.45 -10.95 -24.15
CA LEU A 149 -8.03 -10.64 -24.24
C LEU A 149 -7.73 -9.17 -23.89
N THR A 150 -8.49 -8.22 -24.46
CA THR A 150 -8.28 -6.79 -24.14
C THR A 150 -8.54 -6.45 -22.68
N ILE A 151 -9.48 -7.15 -22.03
CA ILE A 151 -9.73 -7.00 -20.60
C ILE A 151 -8.57 -7.58 -19.80
N ALA A 152 -8.12 -8.80 -20.13
CA ALA A 152 -7.02 -9.46 -19.44
C ALA A 152 -5.74 -8.63 -19.51
N GLU A 153 -5.38 -8.12 -20.68
CA GLU A 153 -4.23 -7.22 -20.84
C GLU A 153 -4.35 -5.96 -19.96
N ARG A 154 -5.55 -5.38 -19.87
CA ARG A 154 -5.79 -4.18 -19.05
C ARG A 154 -5.61 -4.50 -17.58
N GLN A 155 -6.06 -5.67 -17.13
CA GLN A 155 -5.90 -6.12 -15.76
C GLN A 155 -4.43 -6.38 -15.43
N ASP A 156 -3.67 -7.00 -16.33
CA ASP A 156 -2.24 -7.22 -16.16
C ASP A 156 -1.44 -5.91 -16.13
N LYS A 157 -1.74 -4.97 -17.04
CA LYS A 157 -1.16 -3.61 -17.02
C LYS A 157 -1.44 -2.89 -15.70
N ARG A 158 -2.66 -3.06 -15.14
CA ARG A 158 -3.03 -2.49 -13.83
C ARG A 158 -2.21 -3.12 -12.69
N ARG A 159 -2.08 -4.45 -12.67
CA ARG A 159 -1.27 -5.18 -11.67
C ARG A 159 0.20 -4.76 -11.71
N ILE A 160 0.80 -4.70 -12.90
CA ILE A 160 2.20 -4.28 -13.09
C ILE A 160 2.40 -2.81 -12.64
N SER A 161 1.50 -1.90 -13.01
CA SER A 161 1.60 -0.49 -12.62
C SER A 161 1.46 -0.28 -11.11
N GLN A 162 0.60 -1.04 -10.43
CA GLN A 162 0.50 -1.04 -8.96
C GLN A 162 1.80 -1.53 -8.30
N ASN A 163 2.41 -2.58 -8.84
CA ASN A 163 3.71 -3.06 -8.39
C ASN A 163 4.82 -2.01 -8.58
N ILE A 164 4.87 -1.33 -9.73
CA ILE A 164 5.86 -0.29 -10.02
C ILE A 164 5.69 0.91 -9.08
N SER A 165 4.46 1.41 -8.89
CA SER A 165 4.18 2.53 -7.98
C SER A 165 4.59 2.21 -6.54
N THR A 166 4.34 0.97 -6.10
CA THR A 166 4.75 0.50 -4.77
C THR A 166 6.28 0.44 -4.64
N LYS A 167 6.99 -0.05 -5.67
CA LYS A 167 8.46 -0.04 -5.72
C LYS A 167 9.03 1.39 -5.70
N GLN A 168 8.45 2.32 -6.47
CA GLN A 168 8.87 3.72 -6.50
C GLN A 168 8.63 4.43 -5.16
N ARG A 169 7.48 4.21 -4.52
CA ARG A 169 7.19 4.73 -3.16
C ARG A 169 8.21 4.22 -2.14
N LYS A 170 8.58 2.93 -2.19
CA LYS A 170 9.59 2.34 -1.32
C LYS A 170 10.99 2.94 -1.58
N ARG A 171 11.41 3.09 -2.84
CA ARG A 171 12.69 3.75 -3.20
C ARG A 171 12.76 5.20 -2.71
N ASN A 172 11.67 5.95 -2.83
CA ASN A 172 11.63 7.33 -2.35
C ASN A 172 11.73 7.37 -0.81
N ALA A 173 11.13 6.42 -0.09
CA ALA A 173 11.26 6.29 1.36
C ALA A 173 12.67 5.90 1.82
N THR A 174 13.36 5.01 1.08
CA THR A 174 14.76 4.67 1.37
C THR A 174 15.70 5.85 1.10
N ASN A 175 15.46 6.63 0.04
CA ASN A 175 16.26 7.84 -0.25
C ASN A 175 16.04 8.95 0.80
N THR A 176 14.85 9.09 1.38
CA THR A 176 14.65 10.01 2.51
C THR A 176 15.33 9.54 3.79
N ASN A 177 15.45 8.22 4.01
CA ASN A 177 16.15 7.64 5.15
C ASN A 177 17.68 7.57 4.96
N ALA A 178 18.18 7.63 3.73
CA ALA A 178 19.63 7.74 3.44
C ALA A 178 20.25 9.07 3.93
N ALA A 179 19.42 10.10 4.18
CA ALA A 179 19.84 11.32 4.87
C ALA A 179 20.11 11.12 6.38
N TYR A 180 19.77 9.94 6.93
CA TYR A 180 20.07 9.49 8.29
C TYR A 180 21.01 8.26 8.26
N SER A 181 22.08 8.30 7.47
CA SER A 181 23.03 7.19 7.38
C SER A 181 23.90 7.07 8.64
N ALA A 182 24.18 5.81 9.00
CA ALA A 182 24.93 5.36 10.17
C ALA A 182 26.30 6.06 10.29
N GLY A 183 26.53 6.72 11.42
CA GLY A 183 27.71 7.53 11.71
C GLY A 183 27.46 8.71 12.65
N ALA A 184 26.20 8.97 13.00
CA ALA A 184 25.82 9.97 14.01
C ALA A 184 25.32 9.29 15.29
N PHE A 185 26.23 8.65 16.01
CA PHE A 185 26.13 8.39 17.45
C PHE A 185 27.47 8.75 18.09
#